data_AF-X8IYY7-F1
#
_entry.id   AF-X8IYY7-F1
#
_cell.length_a   1.000
_cell.length_b   1.000
_cell.length_c   1.000
_cell.angle_alpha   90.00
_cell.angle_beta   90.00
_cell.angle_gamma   90.00
#
_symmetry.space_group_name_H-M   'P 1'
#
loop_
_entity.id
_entity.type
_entity.pdbx_description
1 polymer ?
#
loop_
_entity_poly.entity_id
_entity_poly.type
_entity_poly.pdbx_seq_one_letter_code
_entity_poly.pdbx_strand_id
1 'polypeptide(L)'
;MSPLSKIATLAVAFLATAPSALAGKRGLAWPWYNEDSGLDPTLLANGNGNVQWIYNWETWKPGNTNNLNWMGMQGCQDCESSPLSGLQARAAQFGWNTVLSLNEPDLAGTSAASAADWYIQNINPLAIKKAIPSVSSSTVAGLGLDWVAAFISACAGRCYFDYVNIHWYGNSFSEFQTHVQNAHNRFPNYQVYSSHIQVVQLYNPRTS
;
A
#
# COMPACT_ATOMS: atom_id res chain seq x y z
N MET A 1 69.28 -7.93 8.13
CA MET A 1 68.04 -7.89 8.94
C MET A 1 66.97 -7.25 8.09
N SER A 2 66.04 -8.06 7.57
CA SER A 2 64.91 -7.63 6.73
C SER A 2 63.67 -7.43 7.62
N PRO A 3 62.87 -6.37 7.45
CA PRO A 3 61.52 -6.35 7.99
C PRO A 3 60.53 -6.81 6.90
N LEU A 4 59.98 -8.01 7.09
CA LEU A 4 58.75 -8.43 6.39
C LEU A 4 57.60 -7.53 6.84
N SER A 5 57.10 -6.68 5.94
CA SER A 5 55.81 -6.00 6.09
C SER A 5 54.69 -7.02 5.84
N LYS A 6 53.90 -7.31 6.88
CA LYS A 6 52.71 -8.16 6.81
C LYS A 6 51.57 -7.34 6.20
N ILE A 7 51.18 -7.66 4.96
CA ILE A 7 49.95 -7.15 4.35
C ILE A 7 48.77 -7.90 5.01
N ALA A 8 47.98 -7.19 5.81
CA ALA A 8 46.73 -7.70 6.35
C ALA A 8 45.61 -7.44 5.32
N THR A 9 45.15 -8.51 4.66
CA THR A 9 44.00 -8.46 3.76
C THR A 9 42.72 -8.39 4.60
N LEU A 10 42.03 -7.25 4.57
CA LEU A 10 40.73 -7.07 5.19
C LEU A 10 39.66 -7.68 4.28
N ALA A 11 39.14 -8.86 4.61
CA ALA A 11 38.00 -9.45 3.92
C ALA A 11 36.72 -8.72 4.36
N VAL A 12 36.18 -7.85 3.49
CA VAL A 12 34.84 -7.28 3.67
C VAL A 12 33.83 -8.35 3.30
N ALA A 13 33.22 -8.99 4.29
CA ALA A 13 32.09 -9.88 4.07
C ALA A 13 30.86 -9.06 3.67
N PHE A 14 30.53 -9.07 2.38
CA PHE A 14 29.19 -8.68 1.92
C PHE A 14 28.20 -9.73 2.41
N LEU A 15 27.57 -9.48 3.55
CA LEU A 15 26.31 -10.13 3.93
C LEU A 15 25.23 -9.61 2.97
N ALA A 16 25.12 -10.24 1.80
CA ALA A 16 23.90 -10.15 1.01
C ALA A 16 22.80 -10.80 1.85
N THR A 17 22.00 -9.99 2.54
CA THR A 17 20.75 -10.44 3.14
C THR A 17 19.87 -10.90 1.99
N ALA A 18 19.85 -12.21 1.72
CA ALA A 18 18.86 -12.80 0.86
C ALA A 18 17.47 -12.33 1.37
N PRO A 19 16.57 -11.85 0.50
CA PRO A 19 15.20 -11.58 0.93
C PRO A 19 14.68 -12.89 1.54
N SER A 20 14.27 -12.82 2.80
CA SER A 20 13.69 -13.97 3.48
C SER A 20 12.50 -14.44 2.64
N ALA A 21 12.64 -15.57 1.96
CA ALA A 21 11.60 -16.17 1.11
C ALA A 21 10.34 -16.62 1.90
N LEU A 22 10.29 -16.27 3.18
CA LEU A 22 9.26 -16.59 4.17
C LEU A 22 8.40 -15.37 4.59
N ALA A 23 8.67 -14.16 4.09
CA ALA A 23 7.81 -13.02 4.40
C ALA A 23 6.50 -13.11 3.62
N GLY A 24 5.40 -13.37 4.32
CA GLY A 24 4.06 -13.43 3.74
C GLY A 24 3.65 -12.11 3.10
N LYS A 25 2.85 -12.20 2.03
CA LYS A 25 2.34 -11.02 1.30
C LYS A 25 0.92 -10.64 1.69
N ARG A 26 0.25 -11.41 2.54
CA ARG A 26 -1.15 -11.20 2.88
C ARG A 26 -1.28 -10.13 3.95
N GLY A 27 -2.36 -9.37 3.88
CA GLY A 27 -2.76 -8.45 4.93
C GLY A 27 -4.25 -8.42 5.11
N LEU A 28 -4.68 -7.71 6.15
CA LEU A 28 -6.06 -7.56 6.54
C LEU A 28 -6.54 -6.16 6.19
N ALA A 29 -7.57 -6.09 5.34
CA ALA A 29 -8.40 -4.90 5.21
C ALA A 29 -9.45 -4.99 6.33
N TRP A 30 -9.31 -4.15 7.36
CA TRP A 30 -10.04 -4.27 8.63
C TRP A 30 -10.97 -3.08 8.82
N PRO A 31 -12.25 -3.17 8.42
CA PRO A 31 -13.15 -2.02 8.43
C PRO A 31 -13.35 -1.45 9.83
N TRP A 32 -13.64 -0.14 9.90
CA TRP A 32 -13.88 0.58 11.15
C TRP A 32 -14.97 -0.06 12.03
N TYR A 33 -15.99 -0.69 11.43
CA TYR A 33 -17.08 -1.35 12.15
C TYR A 33 -16.69 -2.69 12.79
N ASN A 34 -15.45 -3.15 12.60
CA ASN A 34 -14.92 -4.28 13.36
C ASN A 34 -14.43 -3.85 14.75
N GLU A 35 -14.25 -2.55 15.03
CA GLU A 35 -13.97 -2.08 16.39
C GLU A 35 -15.15 -2.41 17.31
N ASP A 36 -14.86 -2.82 18.55
CA ASP A 36 -15.83 -3.21 19.58
C ASP A 36 -16.81 -4.35 19.18
N SER A 37 -16.62 -4.97 18.01
CA SER A 37 -17.42 -6.10 17.54
C SER A 37 -17.10 -7.44 18.23
N GLY A 38 -15.99 -7.49 18.99
CA GLY A 38 -15.43 -8.72 19.55
C GLY A 38 -14.61 -9.56 18.55
N LEU A 39 -14.47 -9.11 17.30
CA LEU A 39 -13.59 -9.74 16.32
C LEU A 39 -12.11 -9.48 16.64
N ASP A 40 -11.29 -10.52 16.52
CA ASP A 40 -9.85 -10.46 16.79
C ASP A 40 -9.05 -10.73 15.50
N PRO A 41 -8.35 -9.72 14.93
CA PRO A 41 -7.57 -9.91 13.71
C PRO A 41 -6.37 -10.85 13.91
N THR A 42 -5.92 -11.08 15.15
CA THR A 42 -4.77 -11.96 15.44
C THR A 42 -5.08 -13.43 15.20
N LEU A 43 -6.36 -13.82 15.18
CA LEU A 43 -6.80 -15.17 14.80
C LEU A 43 -6.48 -15.50 13.34
N LEU A 44 -6.44 -14.48 12.48
CA LEU A 44 -6.02 -14.61 11.07
C LEU A 44 -4.49 -14.51 10.92
N ALA A 45 -3.81 -13.87 11.88
CA ALA A 45 -2.37 -13.69 11.95
C ALA A 45 -1.72 -14.69 12.92
N ASN A 46 -1.94 -15.98 12.68
CA ASN A 46 -1.61 -17.09 13.58
C ASN A 46 -0.11 -17.43 13.75
N GLY A 47 0.80 -16.47 13.52
CA GLY A 47 2.23 -16.62 13.75
C GLY A 47 3.00 -17.40 12.67
N ASN A 48 2.33 -17.92 11.63
CA ASN A 48 2.98 -18.65 10.54
C ASN A 48 3.70 -17.74 9.50
N GLY A 49 3.72 -16.43 9.72
CA GLY A 49 4.37 -15.47 8.82
C GLY A 49 3.61 -15.13 7.53
N ASN A 50 2.42 -15.69 7.28
CA ASN A 50 1.70 -15.49 6.02
C ASN A 50 0.93 -14.16 5.96
N VAL A 51 0.28 -13.78 7.06
CA VAL A 51 -0.44 -12.50 7.22
C VAL A 51 0.46 -11.56 8.00
N GLN A 52 0.78 -10.41 7.43
CA GLN A 52 1.88 -9.57 7.92
C GLN A 52 1.47 -8.13 8.25
N TRP A 53 0.39 -7.63 7.66
CA TRP A 53 -0.01 -6.24 7.81
C TRP A 53 -1.53 -6.07 7.89
N ILE A 54 -1.96 -4.92 8.40
CA ILE A 54 -3.36 -4.55 8.59
C ILE A 54 -3.53 -3.05 8.31
N TYR A 55 -4.62 -2.69 7.63
CA TYR A 55 -5.07 -1.31 7.43
C TYR A 55 -6.59 -1.22 7.58
N ASN A 56 -7.15 -0.04 7.85
CA ASN A 56 -8.59 0.16 8.08
C ASN A 56 -9.18 1.36 7.31
N TRP A 57 -8.53 1.78 6.22
CA TRP A 57 -8.83 3.00 5.45
C TRP A 57 -8.61 4.33 6.19
N GLU A 58 -8.10 4.28 7.43
CA GLU A 58 -7.98 5.44 8.30
C GLU A 58 -6.55 5.60 8.84
N THR A 59 -6.31 6.72 9.48
CA THR A 59 -5.04 7.03 10.17
C THR A 59 -5.08 6.67 11.66
N TRP A 60 -6.24 6.35 12.24
CA TRP A 60 -6.31 5.83 13.60
C TRP A 60 -6.10 4.32 13.61
N LYS A 61 -5.47 3.82 14.68
CA LYS A 61 -5.06 2.42 14.80
C LYS A 61 -6.20 1.54 15.38
N PRO A 62 -6.51 0.38 14.76
CA PRO A 62 -7.39 -0.64 15.35
C PRO A 62 -6.98 -1.08 16.76
N GLY A 63 -7.94 -1.43 17.60
CA GLY A 63 -7.70 -1.75 19.02
C GLY A 63 -6.68 -2.88 19.25
N ASN A 64 -6.70 -3.93 18.41
CA ASN A 64 -5.73 -5.02 18.46
C ASN A 64 -5.05 -5.21 17.11
N THR A 65 -3.73 -5.04 17.05
CA THR A 65 -2.91 -5.31 15.86
C THR A 65 -1.68 -6.16 16.20
N ASN A 66 -1.74 -6.96 17.27
CA ASN A 66 -0.59 -7.76 17.69
C ASN A 66 -0.13 -8.69 16.57
N ASN A 67 1.19 -8.83 16.39
CA ASN A 67 1.82 -9.62 15.31
C ASN A 67 1.52 -9.13 13.88
N LEU A 68 0.89 -7.96 13.72
CA LEU A 68 0.59 -7.33 12.44
C LEU A 68 1.26 -5.97 12.35
N ASN A 69 1.84 -5.68 11.20
CA ASN A 69 2.29 -4.34 10.86
C ASN A 69 1.08 -3.44 10.58
N TRP A 70 0.85 -2.45 11.42
CA TRP A 70 -0.19 -1.45 11.22
C TRP A 70 0.24 -0.42 10.17
N MET A 71 -0.58 -0.28 9.13
CA MET A 71 -0.37 0.67 8.04
C MET A 71 -1.49 1.71 8.04
N GLY A 72 -1.16 2.94 8.45
CA GLY A 72 -2.09 4.06 8.35
C GLY A 72 -2.40 4.44 6.91
N MET A 73 -3.61 4.93 6.69
CA MET A 73 -4.10 5.37 5.39
C MET A 73 -4.70 6.77 5.49
N GLN A 74 -4.12 7.73 4.77
CA GLN A 74 -4.75 9.03 4.52
C GLN A 74 -5.64 8.89 3.28
N GLY A 75 -6.77 8.19 3.43
CA GLY A 75 -7.66 7.82 2.32
C GLY A 75 -8.48 8.97 1.75
N CYS A 76 -8.59 10.08 2.50
CA CYS A 76 -9.26 11.32 2.14
C CYS A 76 -8.24 12.48 2.13
N GLN A 77 -8.48 13.55 1.37
CA GLN A 77 -7.61 14.73 1.42
C GLN A 77 -7.61 15.38 2.80
N ASP A 78 -8.77 15.43 3.45
CA ASP A 78 -9.00 15.77 4.85
C ASP A 78 -10.40 15.28 5.25
N CYS A 79 -10.55 14.67 6.42
CA CYS A 79 -11.85 14.20 6.93
C CYS A 79 -11.80 14.00 8.45
N GLU A 80 -12.96 14.01 9.10
CA GLU A 80 -13.05 13.98 10.58
C GLU A 80 -12.39 12.75 11.23
N SER A 81 -12.56 11.57 10.62
CA SER A 81 -11.94 10.32 11.10
C SER A 81 -10.42 10.29 10.90
N SER A 82 -9.93 10.95 9.84
CA SER A 82 -8.51 11.05 9.48
C SER A 82 -8.10 12.48 9.14
N PRO A 83 -8.06 13.39 10.15
CA PRO A 83 -7.76 14.79 9.92
C PRO A 83 -6.32 14.92 9.43
N LEU A 84 -6.13 15.64 8.33
CA LEU A 84 -4.83 15.81 7.69
C LEU A 84 -3.80 16.41 8.64
N SER A 85 -4.24 17.34 9.50
CA SER A 85 -3.40 17.97 10.52
C SER A 85 -2.84 16.98 11.55
N GLY A 86 -3.45 15.80 11.69
CA GLY A 86 -3.01 14.74 12.59
C GLY A 86 -2.09 13.71 11.94
N LEU A 87 -1.89 13.75 10.62
CA LEU A 87 -1.25 12.69 9.85
C LEU A 87 0.15 12.35 10.38
N GLN A 88 1.05 13.33 10.50
CA GLN A 88 2.43 13.12 10.93
C GLN A 88 2.50 12.66 12.39
N ALA A 89 1.64 13.22 13.25
CA ALA A 89 1.55 12.83 14.65
C ALA A 89 1.09 11.36 14.79
N ARG A 90 0.06 10.95 14.03
CA ARG A 90 -0.45 9.57 14.03
C ARG A 90 0.58 8.58 13.47
N ALA A 91 1.29 8.97 12.42
CA ALA A 91 2.37 8.16 11.85
C ALA A 91 3.47 7.87 12.88
N ALA A 92 3.90 8.89 13.62
CA ALA A 92 4.89 8.75 14.68
C ALA A 92 4.35 7.97 15.88
N GLN A 93 3.15 8.30 16.35
CA GLN A 93 2.50 7.68 17.50
C GLN A 93 2.32 6.17 17.32
N PHE A 94 1.91 5.74 16.12
CA PHE A 94 1.60 4.34 15.84
C PHE A 94 2.73 3.59 15.15
N GLY A 95 3.89 4.24 14.93
CA GLY A 95 5.10 3.62 14.41
C GLY A 95 4.94 3.06 12.99
N TRP A 96 4.29 3.78 12.08
CA TRP A 96 4.11 3.31 10.71
C TRP A 96 5.45 3.13 10.02
N ASN A 97 5.62 2.02 9.30
CA ASN A 97 6.73 1.86 8.37
C ASN A 97 6.30 2.03 6.90
N THR A 98 5.00 2.02 6.65
CA THR A 98 4.38 2.19 5.34
C THR A 98 3.07 2.96 5.50
N VAL A 99 2.81 3.92 4.62
CA VAL A 99 1.55 4.68 4.57
C VAL A 99 0.86 4.47 3.22
N LEU A 100 -0.46 4.29 3.28
CA LEU A 100 -1.35 4.32 2.12
C LEU A 100 -1.93 5.74 1.96
N SER A 101 -2.15 6.18 0.72
CA SER A 101 -2.69 7.51 0.44
C SER A 101 -4.14 7.41 -0.08
N LEU A 102 -4.59 8.36 -0.89
CA LEU A 102 -6.00 8.54 -1.25
C LEU A 102 -6.65 7.24 -1.78
N ASN A 103 -7.92 7.02 -1.42
CA ASN A 103 -8.71 5.87 -1.86
C ASN A 103 -9.55 6.22 -3.09
N GLU A 104 -9.29 5.57 -4.22
CA GLU A 104 -10.03 5.71 -5.48
C GLU A 104 -10.30 7.17 -5.88
N PRO A 105 -9.27 8.05 -5.87
CA PRO A 105 -9.45 9.44 -6.28
C PRO A 105 -9.91 9.57 -7.74
N ASP A 106 -9.64 8.54 -8.56
CA ASP A 106 -10.11 8.42 -9.94
C ASP A 106 -11.65 8.39 -9.99
N LEU A 107 -12.31 7.67 -9.07
CA LEU A 107 -13.76 7.61 -8.99
C LEU A 107 -14.37 8.79 -8.21
N ALA A 108 -13.61 9.41 -7.31
CA ALA A 108 -14.05 10.55 -6.51
C ALA A 108 -13.97 11.91 -7.25
N GLY A 109 -13.56 11.92 -8.53
CA GLY A 109 -13.43 13.14 -9.33
C GLY A 109 -12.21 14.01 -8.98
N THR A 110 -11.26 13.49 -8.20
CA THR A 110 -10.01 14.20 -7.91
C THR A 110 -9.07 14.08 -9.11
N SER A 111 -8.63 15.20 -9.66
CA SER A 111 -7.69 15.18 -10.78
C SER A 111 -6.33 14.61 -10.37
N ALA A 112 -5.66 13.94 -11.30
CA ALA A 112 -4.29 13.44 -11.09
C ALA A 112 -3.30 14.54 -10.69
N ALA A 113 -3.44 15.74 -11.27
CA ALA A 113 -2.57 16.89 -10.95
C ALA A 113 -2.80 17.40 -9.52
N SER A 114 -4.06 17.62 -9.12
CA SER A 114 -4.38 18.04 -7.75
C SER A 114 -3.98 17.00 -6.71
N ALA A 115 -4.11 15.71 -7.03
CA ALA A 115 -3.65 14.64 -6.16
C ALA A 115 -2.12 14.62 -6.02
N ALA A 116 -1.38 14.86 -7.10
CA ALA A 116 0.08 14.93 -7.06
C ALA A 116 0.57 16.10 -6.18
N ASP A 117 0.00 17.29 -6.34
CA ASP A 117 0.35 18.45 -5.50
C ASP A 117 0.02 18.20 -4.02
N TRP A 118 -1.17 17.64 -3.74
CA TRP A 118 -1.54 17.26 -2.37
C TRP A 118 -0.59 16.20 -1.79
N TYR A 119 -0.19 15.20 -2.59
CA TYR A 119 0.73 14.15 -2.16
C TYR A 119 2.11 14.73 -1.80
N ILE A 120 2.63 15.62 -2.65
CA ILE A 120 3.92 16.29 -2.43
C ILE A 120 3.91 17.11 -1.14
N GLN A 121 2.80 17.77 -0.84
CA GLN A 121 2.68 18.60 0.36
C GLN A 121 2.54 17.75 1.63
N ASN A 122 1.78 16.66 1.57
CA ASN A 122 1.27 15.99 2.77
C ASN A 122 1.85 14.60 3.03
N ILE A 123 2.10 13.82 1.98
CA ILE A 123 2.59 12.43 2.11
C ILE A 123 4.11 12.37 2.04
N ASN A 124 4.74 13.12 1.12
CA ASN A 124 6.21 13.17 1.01
C ASN A 124 6.97 13.41 2.32
N PRO A 125 6.51 14.29 3.24
CA PRO A 125 7.23 14.55 4.49
C PRO A 125 7.37 13.33 5.41
N LEU A 126 6.57 12.28 5.20
CA LEU A 126 6.69 11.04 5.96
C LEU A 126 7.92 10.24 5.48
N ALA A 127 8.95 10.16 6.31
CA ALA A 127 10.21 9.44 6.05
C ALA A 127 10.08 7.90 6.22
N ILE A 128 9.01 7.34 5.66
CA ILE A 128 8.65 5.91 5.70
C ILE A 128 8.32 5.45 4.27
N LYS A 129 8.01 4.17 4.06
CA LYS A 129 7.58 3.71 2.75
C LYS A 129 6.21 4.26 2.40
N LYS A 130 5.94 4.54 1.12
CA LYS A 130 4.70 5.18 0.69
C LYS A 130 4.11 4.50 -0.53
N ALA A 131 2.81 4.24 -0.49
CA ALA A 131 2.04 3.86 -1.66
C ALA A 131 1.36 5.09 -2.26
N ILE A 132 1.35 5.20 -3.58
CA ILE A 132 0.51 6.20 -4.28
C ILE A 132 -0.98 5.87 -4.08
N PRO A 133 -1.90 6.78 -4.48
CA PRO A 133 -3.33 6.51 -4.32
C PRO A 133 -3.75 5.17 -4.92
N SER A 134 -4.61 4.42 -4.22
CA SER A 134 -5.23 3.24 -4.82
C SER A 134 -6.25 3.69 -5.84
N VAL A 135 -6.20 3.14 -7.05
CA VAL A 135 -7.18 3.41 -8.10
C VAL A 135 -8.08 2.21 -8.34
N SER A 136 -9.26 2.45 -8.90
CA SER A 136 -10.16 1.39 -9.35
C SER A 136 -9.55 0.53 -10.47
N SER A 137 -10.17 -0.62 -10.74
CA SER A 137 -9.86 -1.44 -11.93
C SER A 137 -10.54 -0.95 -13.22
N SER A 138 -11.08 0.27 -13.23
CA SER A 138 -11.77 0.84 -14.40
C SER A 138 -10.85 0.95 -15.62
N THR A 139 -11.43 0.67 -16.78
CA THR A 139 -10.78 0.85 -18.10
C THR A 139 -11.36 2.04 -18.88
N VAL A 140 -12.26 2.81 -18.26
CA VAL A 140 -12.75 4.07 -18.83
C VAL A 140 -11.59 5.06 -18.90
N ALA A 141 -11.46 5.74 -20.04
CA ALA A 141 -10.37 6.68 -20.28
C ALA A 141 -10.26 7.72 -19.16
N GLY A 142 -9.05 7.87 -18.61
CA GLY A 142 -8.76 8.80 -17.51
C GLY A 142 -9.05 8.26 -16.10
N LEU A 143 -9.55 7.03 -15.95
CA LEU A 143 -9.72 6.33 -14.68
C LEU A 143 -8.69 5.21 -14.51
N GLY A 144 -8.65 4.56 -13.34
CA GLY A 144 -7.78 3.41 -13.11
C GLY A 144 -6.31 3.66 -13.45
N LEU A 145 -5.71 2.76 -14.26
CA LEU A 145 -4.30 2.85 -14.62
C LEU A 145 -3.96 4.06 -15.51
N ASP A 146 -4.94 4.64 -16.23
CA ASP A 146 -4.73 5.90 -16.95
C ASP A 146 -4.56 7.06 -15.96
N TRP A 147 -5.37 7.09 -14.90
CA TRP A 147 -5.25 8.07 -13.83
C TRP A 147 -3.90 7.96 -13.12
N VAL A 148 -3.43 6.74 -12.84
CA VAL A 148 -2.10 6.51 -12.23
C VAL A 148 -0.98 7.06 -13.10
N ALA A 149 -1.03 6.80 -14.42
CA ALA A 149 -0.03 7.32 -15.35
C ALA A 149 -0.03 8.86 -15.37
N ALA A 150 -1.21 9.48 -15.36
CA ALA A 150 -1.35 10.93 -15.26
C ALA A 150 -0.82 11.48 -13.94
N PHE A 151 -1.06 10.79 -12.81
CA PHE A 151 -0.57 11.17 -11.49
C PHE A 151 0.96 11.15 -11.43
N ILE A 152 1.58 10.05 -11.87
CA ILE A 152 3.05 9.91 -11.89
C ILE A 152 3.68 10.97 -12.82
N SER A 153 3.04 11.27 -13.95
CA SER A 153 3.47 12.36 -14.84
C SER A 153 3.39 13.72 -14.15
N ALA A 154 2.26 14.03 -13.50
CA ALA A 154 2.05 15.29 -12.78
C ALA A 154 2.98 15.47 -11.57
N CYS A 155 3.41 14.37 -10.95
CA CYS A 155 4.46 14.40 -9.93
C CYS A 155 5.76 15.01 -10.45
N ALA A 156 6.08 14.88 -11.74
CA ALA A 156 7.30 15.43 -12.37
C ALA A 156 8.58 15.11 -11.56
N GLY A 157 8.68 13.89 -11.04
CA GLY A 157 9.80 13.44 -10.20
C GLY A 157 9.82 13.96 -8.76
N ARG A 158 8.78 14.70 -8.32
CA ARG A 158 8.69 15.29 -6.98
C ARG A 158 7.92 14.44 -5.97
N CYS A 159 7.13 13.45 -6.39
CA CYS A 159 6.50 12.50 -5.46
C CYS A 159 7.50 11.42 -5.07
N TYR A 160 7.67 11.19 -3.77
CA TYR A 160 8.47 10.09 -3.24
C TYR A 160 7.56 8.92 -2.88
N PHE A 161 7.67 7.80 -3.60
CA PHE A 161 6.85 6.62 -3.36
C PHE A 161 7.60 5.33 -3.69
N ASP A 162 7.14 4.23 -3.11
CA ASP A 162 7.73 2.90 -3.23
C ASP A 162 6.80 1.94 -3.99
N TYR A 163 5.49 2.18 -3.93
CA TYR A 163 4.46 1.25 -4.39
C TYR A 163 3.40 1.92 -5.28
N VAL A 164 3.08 1.26 -6.39
CA VAL A 164 1.83 1.50 -7.15
C VAL A 164 0.72 0.70 -6.47
N ASN A 165 -0.35 1.37 -6.03
CA ASN A 165 -1.46 0.71 -5.36
C ASN A 165 -2.68 0.56 -6.30
N ILE A 166 -3.25 -0.64 -6.37
CA ILE A 166 -4.40 -0.94 -7.25
C ILE A 166 -5.50 -1.68 -6.49
N HIS A 167 -6.74 -1.37 -6.84
CA HIS A 167 -7.90 -2.20 -6.51
C HIS A 167 -8.31 -3.05 -7.70
N TRP A 168 -8.91 -4.20 -7.42
CA TRP A 168 -9.58 -4.99 -8.43
C TRP A 168 -10.91 -5.53 -7.95
N TYR A 169 -11.93 -5.30 -8.77
CA TYR A 169 -13.27 -5.85 -8.64
C TYR A 169 -13.67 -6.49 -9.97
N GLY A 170 -14.00 -7.78 -9.96
CA GLY A 170 -14.41 -8.48 -11.16
C GLY A 170 -14.95 -9.87 -10.89
N ASN A 171 -15.14 -10.66 -11.95
CA ASN A 171 -15.90 -11.91 -11.88
C ASN A 171 -15.03 -13.15 -12.05
N SER A 172 -13.77 -13.00 -12.47
CA SER A 172 -12.89 -14.13 -12.73
C SER A 172 -11.43 -13.90 -12.34
N PHE A 173 -10.73 -14.99 -12.02
CA PHE A 173 -9.28 -14.96 -11.78
C PHE A 173 -8.49 -14.49 -13.02
N SER A 174 -8.94 -14.85 -14.23
CA SER A 174 -8.27 -14.45 -15.48
C SER A 174 -8.26 -12.93 -15.67
N GLU A 175 -9.38 -12.27 -15.38
CA GLU A 175 -9.50 -10.81 -15.38
C GLU A 175 -8.57 -10.17 -14.33
N PHE A 176 -8.53 -10.73 -13.12
CA PHE A 176 -7.62 -10.27 -12.07
C PHE A 176 -6.15 -10.39 -12.50
N GLN A 177 -5.75 -11.57 -13.01
CA GLN A 177 -4.40 -11.81 -13.49
C GLN A 177 -4.02 -10.81 -14.60
N THR A 178 -4.92 -10.57 -15.54
CA THR A 178 -4.74 -9.61 -16.63
C THR A 178 -4.56 -8.19 -16.08
N HIS A 179 -5.37 -7.78 -15.12
CA HIS A 179 -5.29 -6.46 -14.49
C HIS A 179 -3.94 -6.24 -13.80
N VAL A 180 -3.48 -7.22 -13.00
CA VAL A 180 -2.17 -7.17 -12.33
C VAL A 180 -1.02 -7.13 -13.35
N GLN A 181 -1.09 -7.94 -14.41
CA GLN A 181 -0.08 -7.93 -15.48
C GLN A 181 -0.03 -6.58 -16.21
N ASN A 182 -1.18 -5.98 -16.49
CA ASN A 182 -1.25 -4.66 -17.12
C ASN A 182 -0.66 -3.57 -16.23
N ALA A 183 -0.95 -3.59 -14.93
CA ALA A 183 -0.34 -2.66 -13.97
C ALA A 183 1.18 -2.81 -13.94
N HIS A 184 1.68 -4.05 -13.86
CA HIS A 184 3.12 -4.31 -13.86
C HIS A 184 3.80 -3.86 -15.16
N ASN A 185 3.23 -4.19 -16.32
CA ASN A 185 3.80 -3.85 -17.62
C ASN A 185 3.81 -2.34 -17.87
N ARG A 186 2.80 -1.61 -17.38
CA ARG A 186 2.72 -0.15 -17.52
C ARG A 186 3.66 0.59 -16.57
N PHE A 187 3.97 -0.02 -15.43
CA PHE A 187 4.79 0.55 -14.36
C PHE A 187 5.94 -0.38 -13.96
N PRO A 188 6.81 -0.80 -14.90
CA PRO A 188 7.75 -1.92 -14.69
C PRO A 188 8.84 -1.63 -13.67
N ASN A 189 9.09 -0.34 -13.38
CA ASN A 189 10.10 0.11 -12.43
C ASN A 189 9.56 0.24 -11.00
N TYR A 190 8.27 -0.03 -10.78
CA TYR A 190 7.63 0.13 -9.48
C TYR A 190 7.08 -1.20 -8.97
N GLN A 191 7.14 -1.41 -7.66
CA GLN A 191 6.48 -2.56 -7.04
C GLN A 191 4.97 -2.33 -7.04
N VAL A 192 4.21 -3.29 -7.57
CA VAL A 192 2.75 -3.27 -7.56
C VAL A 192 2.27 -3.90 -6.25
N TYR A 193 1.48 -3.14 -5.51
CA TYR A 193 0.78 -3.53 -4.29
C TYR A 193 -0.73 -3.46 -4.55
N SER A 194 -1.49 -4.38 -3.97
CA SER A 194 -2.95 -4.32 -4.06
C SER A 194 -3.53 -4.30 -2.66
N SER A 195 -4.07 -3.13 -2.26
CA SER A 195 -4.73 -2.96 -0.96
C SER A 195 -6.10 -3.65 -0.91
N HIS A 196 -6.74 -3.89 -2.07
CA HIS A 196 -8.07 -4.49 -2.11
C HIS A 196 -8.30 -5.35 -3.35
N ILE A 197 -8.81 -6.56 -3.13
CA ILE A 197 -9.21 -7.50 -4.16
C ILE A 197 -10.56 -8.08 -3.73
N GLN A 198 -11.57 -7.99 -4.59
CA GLN A 198 -12.86 -8.62 -4.35
C GLN A 198 -13.40 -9.27 -5.62
N VAL A 199 -13.84 -10.53 -5.51
CA VAL A 199 -14.64 -11.16 -6.55
C VAL A 199 -16.10 -10.79 -6.30
N VAL A 200 -16.74 -10.13 -7.27
CA VAL A 200 -18.14 -9.73 -7.18
C VAL A 200 -18.99 -10.88 -7.74
N GLN A 201 -19.68 -11.62 -6.89
CA GLN A 201 -20.68 -12.57 -7.37
C GLN A 201 -21.97 -11.81 -7.65
N LEU A 202 -22.29 -11.60 -8.92
CA LEU A 202 -23.63 -11.13 -9.30
C LEU A 202 -24.65 -12.21 -8.87
N TYR A 203 -25.51 -11.87 -7.92
CA TYR A 203 -26.66 -12.71 -7.56
C TYR A 203 -27.50 -12.95 -8.83
N ASN A 204 -27.66 -14.22 -9.21
CA ASN A 204 -28.55 -14.62 -10.31
C ASN A 204 -29.88 -15.11 -9.69
N PRO A 205 -30.96 -14.29 -9.69
CA PRO A 205 -32.25 -14.68 -9.10
C PRO A 205 -32.98 -15.82 -9.85
N ARG A 206 -32.40 -16.44 -10.88
CA ARG A 206 -33.04 -17.50 -11.66
C ARG A 206 -32.55 -18.90 -11.28
N THR A 207 -32.87 -19.34 -10.06
CA THR A 207 -33.14 -20.76 -9.75
C THR A 207 -34.02 -20.82 -8.49
N SER A 208 -35.34 -20.87 -8.71
CA SER A 208 -36.34 -21.43 -7.80
C SER A 208 -37.14 -22.46 -8.57
#